data_AF-A0A1F4EVR7-F1
#
_entry.id   AF-A0A1F4EVR7-F1
#
_cell.length_a   1.000
_cell.length_b   1.000
_cell.length_c   1.000
_cell.angle_alpha   90.00
_cell.angle_beta   90.00
_cell.angle_gamma   90.00
#
_symmetry.space_group_name_H-M   'P 1'
#
loop_
_entity.id
_entity.type
_entity.pdbx_description
1 polymer ?
#
loop_
_entity_poly.entity_id
_entity_poly.type
_entity_poly.pdbx_seq_one_letter_code
_entity_poly.pdbx_strand_id
1 'polypeptide(L)'
;MAEETEACLRYFQIRFRLRGKDYAAAEQFFEEAIKETMEHANAIAQQIRSLGEIPILRINLSLGGDPMRLEAALAEALDVEQQALDAYKDLLPRVTGDPALQEFIRRQVEVETEHVQGIREFMHAKATVKLVAKSKSGP
;
A
#
# COMPACT_ATOMS: atom_id res chain seq x y z
N MET A 1 1.45 10.30 -7.56
CA MET A 1 0.57 11.15 -6.70
C MET A 1 -0.87 10.71 -6.83
N ALA A 2 -1.41 10.65 -8.06
CA ALA A 2 -2.77 10.17 -8.27
C ALA A 2 -2.92 8.70 -7.86
N GLU A 3 -1.92 7.89 -8.18
CA GLU A 3 -1.78 6.48 -7.82
C GLU A 3 -1.78 6.31 -6.29
N GLU A 4 -0.96 7.08 -5.57
CA GLU A 4 -0.93 7.08 -4.09
C GLU A 4 -2.26 7.51 -3.47
N THR A 5 -2.91 8.53 -4.04
CA THR A 5 -4.21 8.99 -3.56
C THR A 5 -5.29 7.93 -3.83
N GLU A 6 -5.22 7.25 -4.96
CA GLU A 6 -6.08 6.11 -5.27
C GLU A 6 -5.81 4.94 -4.32
N ALA A 7 -4.56 4.64 -4.00
CA ALA A 7 -4.16 3.62 -3.04
C ALA A 7 -4.76 3.91 -1.65
N CYS A 8 -4.70 5.16 -1.18
CA CYS A 8 -5.38 5.60 0.03
C CYS A 8 -6.89 5.27 0.01
N LEU A 9 -7.58 5.59 -1.09
CA LEU A 9 -9.01 5.29 -1.24
C LEU A 9 -9.29 3.78 -1.29
N ARG A 10 -8.40 2.99 -1.91
CA ARG A 10 -8.48 1.53 -1.93
C ARG A 10 -8.29 0.95 -0.53
N TYR A 11 -7.29 1.38 0.21
CA TYR A 11 -7.07 0.97 1.59
C TYR A 11 -8.26 1.33 2.49
N PHE A 12 -8.81 2.52 2.33
CA PHE A 12 -10.02 2.95 3.01
C PHE A 12 -11.18 1.98 2.74
N GLN A 13 -11.43 1.63 1.47
CA GLN A 13 -12.49 0.68 1.12
C GLN A 13 -12.22 -0.72 1.69
N ILE A 14 -10.99 -1.23 1.54
CA ILE A 14 -10.62 -2.58 1.99
C ILE A 14 -10.85 -2.72 3.49
N ARG A 15 -10.43 -1.72 4.29
CA ARG A 15 -10.65 -1.68 5.75
C ARG A 15 -12.11 -1.96 6.11
N PHE A 16 -13.06 -1.31 5.43
CA PHE A 16 -14.49 -1.41 5.76
C PHE A 16 -15.23 -2.58 5.10
N ARG A 17 -14.57 -3.33 4.21
CA ARG A 17 -15.07 -4.64 3.74
C ARG A 17 -14.77 -5.76 4.75
N LEU A 18 -13.83 -5.57 5.68
CA LEU A 18 -13.58 -6.50 6.78
C LEU A 18 -14.69 -6.44 7.84
N ARG A 19 -14.92 -7.56 8.54
CA ARG A 19 -15.97 -7.69 9.57
C ARG A 19 -15.47 -8.38 10.82
N GLY A 20 -16.02 -7.97 11.98
CA GLY A 20 -15.82 -8.62 13.26
C GLY A 20 -14.33 -8.77 13.63
N LYS A 21 -13.89 -10.00 13.90
CA LYS A 21 -12.51 -10.29 14.29
C LYS A 21 -11.47 -9.91 13.24
N ASP A 22 -11.82 -9.97 11.95
CA ASP A 22 -10.88 -9.68 10.87
C ASP A 22 -10.63 -8.17 10.78
N TYR A 23 -11.67 -7.35 11.00
CA TYR A 23 -11.55 -5.90 11.13
C TYR A 23 -10.67 -5.53 12.33
N ALA A 24 -11.00 -6.05 13.53
CA ALA A 24 -10.25 -5.75 14.74
C ALA A 24 -8.76 -6.21 14.66
N ALA A 25 -8.48 -7.28 13.94
CA ALA A 25 -7.12 -7.82 13.80
C ALA A 25 -6.22 -7.03 12.85
N ALA A 26 -6.77 -6.13 12.04
CA ALA A 26 -6.05 -5.39 10.99
C ALA A 26 -6.33 -3.89 11.00
N GLU A 27 -7.14 -3.40 11.93
CA GLU A 27 -7.56 -2.00 11.99
C GLU A 27 -6.37 -1.04 11.98
N GLN A 28 -5.38 -1.27 12.85
CA GLN A 28 -4.19 -0.42 12.93
C GLN A 28 -3.38 -0.44 11.63
N PHE A 29 -3.17 -1.62 11.03
CA PHE A 29 -2.45 -1.75 9.76
C PHE A 29 -3.10 -0.91 8.65
N PHE A 30 -4.42 -1.01 8.50
CA PHE A 30 -5.12 -0.24 7.48
C PHE A 30 -5.18 1.27 7.80
N GLU A 31 -5.21 1.65 9.07
CA GLU A 31 -5.15 3.06 9.46
C GLU A 31 -3.80 3.71 9.13
N GLU A 32 -2.70 3.00 9.41
CA GLU A 32 -1.34 3.41 9.08
C GLU A 32 -1.16 3.49 7.55
N ALA A 33 -1.57 2.46 6.80
CA ALA A 33 -1.47 2.45 5.33
C ALA A 33 -2.23 3.60 4.65
N ILE A 34 -3.43 3.95 5.13
CA ILE A 34 -4.21 5.10 4.62
C ILE A 34 -3.45 6.41 4.86
N LYS A 35 -2.82 6.54 6.01
CA LYS A 35 -2.06 7.75 6.36
C LYS A 35 -0.78 7.85 5.52
N GLU A 36 -0.01 6.78 5.45
CA GLU A 36 1.29 6.73 4.75
C GLU A 36 1.13 6.98 3.24
N THR A 37 0.14 6.36 2.59
CA THR A 37 -0.15 6.61 1.16
C THR A 37 -0.50 8.07 0.88
N MET A 38 -1.18 8.77 1.82
CA MET A 38 -1.39 10.22 1.69
C MET A 38 -0.13 11.05 1.93
N GLU A 39 0.76 10.60 2.81
CA GLU A 39 2.08 11.21 2.99
C GLU A 39 2.94 11.08 1.72
N HIS A 40 2.89 9.92 1.04
CA HIS A 40 3.54 9.70 -0.25
C HIS A 40 2.97 10.61 -1.33
N ALA A 41 1.64 10.68 -1.44
CA ALA A 41 0.97 11.59 -2.38
C ALA A 41 1.45 13.04 -2.20
N ASN A 42 1.56 13.49 -0.94
CA ASN A 42 2.07 14.82 -0.60
C ASN A 42 3.55 15.01 -0.98
N ALA A 43 4.41 14.03 -0.70
CA ALA A 43 5.83 14.08 -1.05
C ALA A 43 6.02 14.21 -2.57
N ILE A 44 5.26 13.43 -3.36
CA ILE A 44 5.29 13.53 -4.83
C ILE A 44 4.76 14.88 -5.31
N ALA A 45 3.68 15.39 -4.72
CA ALA A 45 3.14 16.71 -5.06
C ALA A 45 4.17 17.82 -4.81
N GLN A 46 4.90 17.74 -3.69
CA GLN A 46 5.99 18.67 -3.38
C GLN A 46 7.13 18.54 -4.38
N GLN A 47 7.49 17.32 -4.77
CA GLN A 47 8.52 17.08 -5.78
C GLN A 47 8.12 17.68 -7.14
N ILE A 48 6.88 17.48 -7.59
CA ILE A 48 6.36 18.10 -8.83
C ILE A 48 6.45 19.63 -8.74
N ARG A 49 6.08 20.22 -7.60
CA ARG A 49 6.20 21.68 -7.40
C ARG A 49 7.65 22.16 -7.44
N SER A 50 8.61 21.40 -6.89
CA SER A 50 10.03 21.77 -6.94
C SER A 50 10.60 21.77 -8.36
N LEU A 51 9.98 21.02 -9.28
CA LEU A 51 10.32 21.02 -10.70
C LEU A 51 9.69 22.19 -11.47
N GLY A 52 8.94 23.07 -10.79
CA GLY A 52 8.27 24.23 -11.38
C GLY A 52 6.87 23.95 -11.95
N GLU A 53 6.37 22.72 -11.77
CA GLU A 53 5.09 22.27 -12.31
C GLU A 53 3.95 22.37 -11.28
N ILE A 54 2.71 22.33 -11.78
CA ILE A 54 1.50 22.28 -10.93
C ILE A 54 1.03 20.81 -10.84
N PRO A 55 0.99 20.19 -9.65
CA PRO A 55 0.45 18.85 -9.50
C PRO A 55 -1.02 18.79 -9.91
N ILE A 56 -1.35 17.88 -10.83
CA ILE A 56 -2.73 17.65 -11.28
C ILE A 56 -3.18 16.30 -10.74
N LEU A 57 -4.26 16.30 -9.96
CA LEU A 57 -4.89 15.07 -9.49
C LEU A 57 -6.01 14.65 -10.44
N ARG A 58 -5.89 13.44 -11.02
CA ARG A 58 -6.95 12.81 -11.79
C ARG A 58 -7.13 11.39 -11.28
N ILE A 59 -8.29 11.11 -10.69
CA ILE A 59 -8.65 9.78 -10.19
C ILE A 59 -9.95 9.38 -10.88
N ASN A 60 -9.95 8.21 -11.51
CA ASN A 60 -11.16 7.61 -12.07
C ASN A 60 -11.36 6.25 -11.39
N LEU A 61 -12.11 6.26 -10.30
CA LEU A 61 -12.20 5.14 -9.39
C LEU A 61 -13.64 4.88 -8.98
N SER A 62 -14.08 3.64 -9.08
CA SER A 62 -15.32 3.14 -8.50
C SER A 62 -14.99 1.93 -7.65
N LEU A 63 -15.17 2.06 -6.34
CA LEU A 63 -14.90 1.01 -5.38
C LEU A 63 -16.21 0.51 -4.77
N GLY A 64 -16.28 -0.79 -4.55
CA GLY A 64 -17.43 -1.46 -3.97
C GLY A 64 -17.05 -2.87 -3.55
N GLY A 65 -18.05 -3.74 -3.43
CA GLY A 65 -17.84 -5.17 -3.21
C GLY A 65 -18.36 -5.67 -1.87
N ASP A 66 -18.45 -6.99 -1.80
CA ASP A 66 -18.97 -7.72 -0.66
C ASP A 66 -17.97 -7.75 0.51
N PRO A 67 -18.46 -8.11 1.73
CA PRO A 67 -17.58 -8.40 2.86
C PRO A 67 -16.49 -9.40 2.49
N MET A 68 -15.29 -9.19 3.03
CA MET A 68 -14.12 -10.01 2.73
C MET A 68 -13.40 -10.47 3.99
N ARG A 69 -12.58 -11.51 3.85
CA ARG A 69 -11.70 -12.00 4.92
C ARG A 69 -10.37 -11.26 4.90
N LEU A 70 -9.70 -11.26 6.04
CA LEU A 70 -8.38 -10.62 6.20
C LEU A 70 -7.35 -11.10 5.17
N GLU A 71 -7.32 -12.39 4.82
CA GLU A 71 -6.32 -12.88 3.86
C GLU A 71 -6.50 -12.30 2.46
N ALA A 72 -7.76 -12.11 2.03
CA ALA A 72 -8.05 -11.49 0.75
C ALA A 72 -7.73 -9.98 0.79
N ALA A 73 -7.98 -9.32 1.92
CA ALA A 73 -7.65 -7.91 2.11
C ALA A 73 -6.14 -7.65 2.06
N LEU A 74 -5.34 -8.52 2.69
CA LEU A 74 -3.88 -8.43 2.62
C LEU A 74 -3.33 -8.76 1.22
N ALA A 75 -3.99 -9.63 0.47
CA ALA A 75 -3.64 -9.87 -0.93
C ALA A 75 -3.93 -8.64 -1.81
N GLU A 76 -5.11 -8.02 -1.66
CA GLU A 76 -5.44 -6.78 -2.36
C GLU A 76 -4.47 -5.64 -1.97
N ALA A 77 -4.09 -5.53 -0.69
CA ALA A 77 -3.08 -4.58 -0.22
C ALA A 77 -1.70 -4.83 -0.85
N LEU A 78 -1.26 -6.10 -0.89
CA LEU A 78 0.01 -6.48 -1.51
C LEU A 78 0.05 -6.11 -2.99
N ASP A 79 -1.05 -6.30 -3.71
CA ASP A 79 -1.15 -5.94 -5.12
C ASP A 79 -1.06 -4.42 -5.32
N VAL A 80 -1.60 -3.61 -4.39
CA VAL A 80 -1.46 -2.15 -4.41
C VAL A 80 0.00 -1.73 -4.25
N GLU A 81 0.70 -2.26 -3.25
CA GLU A 81 2.11 -1.92 -3.01
C GLU A 81 3.03 -2.40 -4.13
N GLN A 82 2.76 -3.58 -4.70
CA GLN A 82 3.53 -4.09 -5.82
C GLN A 82 3.38 -3.18 -7.05
N GLN A 83 2.17 -2.68 -7.33
CA GLN A 83 1.94 -1.73 -8.43
C GLN A 83 2.68 -0.41 -8.21
N ALA A 84 2.69 0.12 -6.99
CA ALA A 84 3.45 1.33 -6.66
C ALA A 84 4.97 1.11 -6.85
N LEU A 85 5.50 0.02 -6.29
CA LEU A 85 6.90 -0.35 -6.42
C LEU A 85 7.34 -0.51 -7.88
N ASP A 86 6.52 -1.19 -8.69
CA ASP A 86 6.81 -1.39 -10.11
C ASP A 86 6.78 -0.06 -10.87
N ALA A 87 5.82 0.82 -10.57
CA ALA A 87 5.76 2.16 -11.17
C ALA A 87 7.00 3.01 -10.84
N TYR A 88 7.50 2.98 -9.61
CA TYR A 88 8.73 3.70 -9.24
C TYR A 88 9.97 3.11 -9.93
N LYS A 89 10.07 1.78 -10.02
CA LYS A 89 11.16 1.11 -10.74
C LYS A 89 11.16 1.45 -12.23
N ASP A 90 9.98 1.54 -12.85
CA ASP A 90 9.82 1.92 -14.25
C ASP A 90 10.14 3.40 -14.51
N LEU A 91 9.98 4.25 -13.49
CA LEU A 91 10.31 5.68 -13.56
C LEU A 91 11.80 5.95 -13.36
N LEU A 92 12.48 5.18 -12.52
CA LEU A 92 13.90 5.36 -12.19
C LEU A 92 14.84 5.54 -13.40
N PRO A 93 14.77 4.74 -14.50
CA PRO A 93 15.64 4.93 -15.66
C PRO A 93 15.31 6.20 -16.46
N ARG A 94 14.15 6.83 -16.25
CA ARG A 94 13.72 8.04 -16.98
C ARG A 94 14.24 9.33 -16.35
N VAL A 95 14.73 9.25 -15.11
CA VAL A 95 15.20 10.39 -14.32
C VAL A 95 16.73 10.45 -14.21
N THR A 96 17.47 9.63 -14.98
CA THR A 96 18.93 9.48 -14.90
C THR A 96 19.74 10.78 -15.11
N GLY A 97 19.14 11.79 -15.73
CA GLY A 97 19.75 13.11 -15.93
C GLY A 97 19.62 14.08 -14.74
N ASP A 98 18.84 13.73 -13.72
CA ASP A 98 18.59 14.55 -12.54
C ASP A 98 18.95 13.75 -11.27
N PRO A 99 20.11 14.04 -10.63
CA PRO A 99 20.55 13.32 -9.44
C PRO A 99 19.59 13.45 -8.24
N ALA A 100 18.98 14.62 -8.06
CA ALA A 100 18.08 14.87 -6.93
C ALA A 100 16.78 14.10 -7.11
N LEU A 101 16.21 14.12 -8.32
CA LEU A 101 15.01 13.36 -8.65
C LEU A 101 15.27 11.84 -8.62
N GLN A 102 16.45 11.39 -9.06
CA GLN A 102 16.84 9.98 -8.91
C GLN A 102 16.84 9.52 -7.46
N GLU A 103 17.45 10.31 -6.57
CA GLU A 103 17.52 9.96 -5.16
C GLU A 103 16.13 9.92 -4.53
N PHE A 104 15.26 10.88 -4.88
CA PHE A 104 13.86 10.85 -4.48
C PHE A 104 13.17 9.55 -4.91
N ILE A 105 13.28 9.16 -6.19
CA ILE A 105 12.65 7.93 -6.69
C ILE A 105 13.25 6.68 -6.06
N ARG A 106 14.57 6.62 -5.84
CA ARG A 106 15.22 5.48 -5.16
C ARG A 106 14.69 5.30 -3.74
N ARG A 107 14.48 6.39 -3.01
CA ARG A 107 13.88 6.34 -1.68
C ARG A 107 12.45 5.82 -1.72
N GLN A 108 11.64 6.20 -2.71
CA GLN A 108 10.30 5.62 -2.86
C GLN A 108 10.37 4.11 -3.15
N VAL A 109 11.29 3.66 -4.02
CA VAL A 109 11.51 2.22 -4.26
C VAL A 109 11.87 1.45 -2.98
N GLU A 110 12.72 2.03 -2.13
CA GLU A 110 13.09 1.45 -0.83
C GLU A 110 11.86 1.31 0.08
N VAL A 111 11.11 2.39 0.28
CA VAL A 111 9.90 2.40 1.12
C VAL A 111 8.85 1.39 0.62
N GLU A 112 8.52 1.37 -0.67
CA GLU A 112 7.54 0.41 -1.18
C GLU A 112 8.05 -1.04 -1.12
N THR A 113 9.37 -1.24 -1.16
CA THR A 113 9.95 -2.56 -0.92
C THR A 113 9.73 -3.01 0.52
N GLU A 114 9.87 -2.11 1.50
CA GLU A 114 9.58 -2.38 2.91
C GLU A 114 8.10 -2.69 3.13
N HIS A 115 7.18 -1.94 2.50
CA HIS A 115 5.75 -2.20 2.57
C HIS A 115 5.37 -3.58 2.04
N VAL A 116 5.86 -3.93 0.84
CA VAL A 116 5.66 -5.27 0.24
C VAL A 116 6.16 -6.38 1.17
N GLN A 117 7.32 -6.19 1.81
CA GLN A 117 7.87 -7.17 2.75
C GLN A 117 7.02 -7.26 4.03
N GLY A 118 6.66 -6.13 4.62
CA GLY A 118 5.82 -6.07 5.83
C GLY A 118 4.47 -6.77 5.66
N ILE A 119 3.81 -6.58 4.51
CA ILE A 119 2.55 -7.27 4.21
C ILE A 119 2.77 -8.79 4.11
N ARG A 120 3.81 -9.23 3.41
CA ARG A 120 4.15 -10.68 3.30
C ARG A 120 4.42 -11.29 4.68
N GLU A 121 5.18 -10.61 5.52
CA GLU A 121 5.45 -11.04 6.89
C GLU A 121 4.18 -11.15 7.73
N PHE A 122 3.29 -10.16 7.64
CA PHE A 122 1.99 -10.19 8.30
C PHE A 122 1.19 -11.43 7.87
N MET A 123 1.11 -11.70 6.58
CA MET A 123 0.43 -12.87 6.04
C MET A 123 1.02 -14.19 6.58
N HIS A 124 2.35 -14.30 6.65
CA HIS A 124 3.04 -15.46 7.20
C HIS A 124 2.80 -15.65 8.71
N ALA A 125 2.82 -14.57 9.49
CA ALA A 125 2.54 -14.62 10.92
C ALA A 125 1.12 -15.14 11.20
N LYS A 126 0.11 -14.66 10.46
CA LYS A 126 -1.27 -15.13 10.60
C LYS A 126 -1.46 -16.57 10.15
N ALA A 127 -0.78 -17.00 9.08
CA ALA A 127 -0.78 -18.40 8.65
C ALA A 127 -0.23 -19.33 9.75
N THR A 128 0.87 -18.92 10.40
CA THR A 128 1.49 -19.66 11.50
C THR A 128 0.56 -19.78 12.71
N VAL A 129 -0.10 -18.69 13.10
CA VAL A 129 -1.09 -18.70 14.20
C VAL A 129 -2.26 -19.65 13.91
N LYS A 130 -2.77 -19.68 12.67
CA LYS A 130 -3.84 -20.63 12.27
C LYS A 130 -3.40 -22.09 12.40
N LEU A 131 -2.17 -22.42 12.00
CA LEU A 131 -1.63 -23.78 12.11
C LEU A 131 -1.52 -24.23 13.57
N VAL A 132 -1.01 -23.38 14.46
CA VAL A 132 -0.89 -23.67 15.90
C VAL A 132 -2.25 -23.79 16.58
N ALA A 133 -3.23 -22.97 16.21
CA ALA A 133 -4.60 -23.08 16.73
C ALA A 133 -5.28 -24.40 16.30
N LYS A 134 -5.03 -24.85 15.06
CA LYS A 134 -5.56 -26.12 14.53
C LYS A 134 -4.89 -27.34 15.18
N SER A 135 -3.61 -27.26 15.55
CA SER A 135 -2.92 -28.35 16.25
C SER A 135 -3.33 -28.47 17.73
N LYS A 136 -3.75 -27.37 18.38
CA LYS A 136 -4.28 -27.38 19.75
C LYS A 136 -5.75 -27.80 19.87
N SER A 137 -6.44 -28.01 18.75
CA SER A 137 -7.85 -28.42 18.66
C SER A 137 -8.06 -29.81 18.05
N GLY A 138 -6.98 -30.60 17.90
CA GLY A 138 -7.06 -32.03 17.59
C GLY A 138 -7.35 -32.89 18.84
N PRO A 139 -7.93 -34.10 18.65
CA PRO A 139 -8.69 -34.85 19.66
C PRO A 139 -7.93 -35.23 20.93
#